data_AF-A0AAW2KJ06-F1
#
_entry.id   AF-A0AAW2KJ06-F1
#
_cell.length_a   1.000
_cell.length_b   1.000
_cell.length_c   1.000
_cell.angle_alpha   90.00
_cell.angle_beta   90.00
_cell.angle_gamma   90.00
#
_symmetry.space_group_name_H-M   'P 1'
#
loop_
_entity.id
_entity.type
_entity.pdbx_description
1 polymer ?
#
loop_
_entity_poly.entity_id
_entity_poly.type
_entity_poly.pdbx_seq_one_letter_code
_entity_poly.pdbx_strand_id
1 'polypeptide(L)'
;MAFVLPVPPMQDLKLKLQQSTLVSPAKQTENKAFFLSNIDQMLNFDVPLSISSKANPDFPPETVAKSLKMALERVLVRYDFLAGRFKLNLQSGRLEIDCNSAGMGFVVATSECLLDELGDFAYPNLGFRQLAIRTLDNLGPEVDQPLCVTQLTSFKCGGFSIGLSTNHVLLDGVSAQNFIENLATQAFDDKPLAIFPCNDRHLLAARSPPHVEFPHPEFFKTRSPRRFGASSVRLRKRGVGIYSLQPNLRRYQLFKGQSKGEYRSTTTKITVLSVVAALIWRCKALGKLYRVQQRQSFHSA
;
A
#
# COMPACT_ATOMS: atom_id res chain seq x y z
N MET A 1 -8.81 -28.37 11.21
CA MET A 1 -9.24 -27.02 10.76
C MET A 1 -10.48 -26.69 11.54
N ALA A 2 -10.39 -25.79 12.52
CA ALA A 2 -11.59 -25.27 13.16
C ALA A 2 -12.21 -24.26 12.18
N PHE A 3 -13.42 -24.55 11.70
CA PHE A 3 -14.24 -23.57 11.01
C PHE A 3 -14.77 -22.61 12.07
N VAL A 4 -14.04 -21.52 12.31
CA VAL A 4 -14.65 -20.34 12.90
C VAL A 4 -15.54 -19.76 11.79
N LEU A 5 -16.86 -19.83 11.98
CA LEU A 5 -17.79 -19.12 11.10
C LEU A 5 -17.37 -17.64 11.12
N PRO A 6 -17.05 -17.01 9.98
CA PRO A 6 -16.65 -15.61 10.01
C PRO A 6 -17.86 -14.82 10.48
N VAL A 7 -17.71 -14.10 11.61
CA VAL A 7 -18.52 -12.89 11.84
C VAL A 7 -18.48 -12.13 10.52
N PRO A 8 -19.64 -11.82 9.90
CA PRO A 8 -19.65 -11.18 8.60
C PRO A 8 -18.79 -9.91 8.71
N PRO A 9 -17.76 -9.76 7.87
CA PRO A 9 -16.84 -8.63 7.99
C PRO A 9 -17.65 -7.34 7.86
N MET A 10 -17.51 -6.44 8.84
CA MET A 10 -18.24 -5.17 8.87
C MET A 10 -17.97 -4.39 7.59
N GLN A 11 -18.96 -4.27 6.71
CA GLN A 11 -18.78 -3.68 5.38
C GLN A 11 -18.91 -2.16 5.36
N ASP A 12 -19.49 -1.56 6.38
CA ASP A 12 -19.69 -0.13 6.54
C ASP A 12 -19.24 0.28 7.94
N LEU A 13 -18.22 1.14 8.00
CA LEU A 13 -17.68 1.65 9.26
C LEU A 13 -18.39 2.93 9.73
N LYS A 14 -19.47 3.35 9.04
CA LYS A 14 -20.29 4.54 9.36
C LYS A 14 -19.43 5.79 9.55
N LEU A 15 -18.47 5.99 8.65
CA LEU A 15 -17.54 7.11 8.75
C LEU A 15 -18.25 8.43 8.50
N LYS A 16 -18.00 9.40 9.38
CA LYS A 16 -18.41 10.80 9.23
C LYS A 16 -17.16 11.64 9.04
N LEU A 17 -17.00 12.20 7.85
CA LEU A 17 -15.90 13.11 7.53
C LEU A 17 -16.08 14.43 8.29
N GLN A 18 -15.05 14.85 9.03
CA GLN A 18 -15.03 16.11 9.77
C GLN A 18 -14.17 17.16 9.07
N GLN A 19 -13.04 16.76 8.51
CA GLN A 19 -12.11 17.65 7.83
C GLN A 19 -11.49 16.95 6.63
N SER A 20 -11.36 17.67 5.52
CA SER A 20 -10.60 17.25 4.34
C SER A 20 -9.81 18.44 3.80
N THR A 21 -8.49 18.36 3.88
CA THR A 21 -7.59 19.47 3.53
C THR A 21 -6.33 18.97 2.84
N LEU A 22 -5.68 19.86 2.09
CA LEU A 22 -4.33 19.61 1.55
C LEU A 22 -3.29 20.19 2.51
N VAL A 23 -2.23 19.43 2.76
CA VAL A 23 -1.10 19.80 3.62
C VAL A 23 0.14 19.99 2.76
N SER A 24 0.75 21.16 2.86
CA SER A 24 1.95 21.54 2.09
C SER A 24 3.20 21.42 2.97
N PRO A 25 4.40 21.35 2.38
CA PRO A 25 5.64 21.40 3.15
C PRO A 25 5.73 22.65 4.05
N ALA A 26 6.26 22.49 5.26
CA ALA A 26 6.44 23.57 6.25
C ALA A 26 7.44 24.65 5.80
N LYS A 27 8.29 24.34 4.81
CA LYS A 27 9.29 25.22 4.24
C LYS A 27 9.16 25.19 2.72
N GLN A 28 9.52 26.28 2.06
CA GLN A 28 9.56 26.31 0.60
C GLN A 28 10.50 25.21 0.08
N THR A 29 9.98 24.41 -0.84
CA THR A 29 10.72 23.39 -1.58
C THR A 29 10.94 23.86 -3.01
N GLU A 30 11.93 23.29 -3.67
CA GLU A 30 12.21 23.59 -5.08
C GLU A 30 11.13 22.99 -5.97
N ASN A 31 10.57 23.80 -6.87
CA ASN A 31 9.69 23.30 -7.93
C ASN A 31 10.53 22.58 -8.97
N LYS A 32 10.37 21.26 -9.06
CA LYS A 32 11.14 20.41 -9.99
C LYS A 32 10.31 19.27 -10.52
N ALA A 33 10.71 18.79 -11.70
CA ALA A 33 10.27 17.50 -12.19
C ALA A 33 11.08 16.41 -11.48
N PHE A 34 10.38 15.48 -10.85
CA PHE A 34 10.96 14.37 -10.12
C PHE A 34 10.87 13.11 -10.98
N PHE A 35 12.05 12.58 -11.34
CA PHE A 35 12.19 11.45 -12.24
C PHE A 35 11.60 10.17 -11.65
N LEU A 36 10.83 9.44 -12.46
CA LEU A 36 10.34 8.10 -12.15
C LEU A 36 11.17 7.06 -12.92
N SER A 37 11.71 6.09 -12.18
CA SER A 37 12.43 4.95 -12.74
C SER A 37 11.50 4.06 -13.57
N ASN A 38 12.07 3.13 -14.33
CA ASN A 38 11.24 2.20 -15.11
C ASN A 38 10.37 1.30 -14.22
N ILE A 39 10.83 0.99 -13.00
CA ILE A 39 10.06 0.21 -12.02
C ILE A 39 8.85 1.03 -11.54
N ASP A 40 9.07 2.29 -11.19
CA ASP A 40 8.02 3.18 -10.71
C ASP A 40 6.89 3.32 -11.73
N GLN A 41 7.23 3.48 -13.01
CA GLN A 41 6.26 3.66 -14.09
C GLN A 41 5.30 2.47 -14.27
N MET A 42 5.61 1.31 -13.72
CA MET A 42 4.73 0.13 -13.74
C MET A 42 3.77 0.09 -12.55
N LEU A 43 4.00 0.91 -11.52
CA LEU A 43 3.34 0.82 -10.23
C LEU A 43 2.32 1.95 -10.00
N ASN A 44 1.67 2.41 -11.08
CA ASN A 44 0.62 3.44 -10.98
C ASN A 44 -0.72 2.85 -10.49
N PHE A 45 -0.78 2.55 -9.19
CA PHE A 45 -1.97 2.14 -8.46
C PHE A 45 -1.83 2.49 -6.98
N ASP A 46 -2.94 2.67 -6.27
CA ASP A 46 -2.92 3.06 -4.86
C ASP A 46 -2.76 1.84 -3.93
N VAL A 47 -1.96 2.00 -2.89
CA VAL A 47 -1.79 1.02 -1.80
C VAL A 47 -2.33 1.62 -0.51
N PRO A 48 -3.46 1.09 0.01
CA PRO A 48 -3.97 1.47 1.31
C PRO A 48 -3.27 0.69 2.43
N LEU A 49 -2.92 1.38 3.50
CA LEU A 49 -2.43 0.86 4.76
C LEU A 49 -3.22 1.54 5.90
N SER A 50 -3.48 0.82 6.99
CA SER A 50 -4.07 1.39 8.19
C SER A 50 -3.39 0.83 9.42
N ILE A 51 -3.02 1.71 10.35
CA ILE A 51 -2.46 1.37 11.67
C ILE A 51 -3.45 1.84 12.73
N SER A 52 -3.86 0.95 13.61
CA SER A 52 -4.85 1.23 14.65
C SER A 52 -4.21 1.28 16.03
N SER A 53 -4.65 2.23 16.86
CA SER A 53 -4.25 2.36 18.25
C SER A 53 -5.48 2.31 19.15
N LYS A 54 -5.36 1.59 20.27
CA LYS A 54 -6.36 1.63 21.34
C LYS A 54 -6.37 3.01 21.99
N ALA A 55 -7.45 3.29 22.72
CA ALA A 55 -7.59 4.52 23.49
C ALA A 55 -6.39 4.68 24.44
N ASN A 56 -5.77 5.86 24.39
CA ASN A 56 -4.71 6.25 25.30
C ASN A 56 -5.01 7.68 25.79
N PRO A 57 -5.20 7.91 27.10
CA PRO A 57 -5.48 9.24 27.65
C PRO A 57 -4.43 10.30 27.31
N ASP A 58 -3.17 9.91 27.12
CA ASP A 58 -2.08 10.82 26.77
C ASP A 58 -2.14 11.27 25.30
N PHE A 59 -2.83 10.50 24.45
CA PHE A 59 -2.94 10.72 23.01
C PHE A 59 -4.39 10.65 22.54
N PRO A 60 -5.26 11.58 22.99
CA PRO A 60 -6.63 11.64 22.49
C PRO A 60 -6.63 11.99 20.99
N PRO A 61 -7.63 11.56 20.21
CA PRO A 61 -7.62 11.70 18.76
C PRO A 61 -7.44 13.13 18.25
N GLU A 62 -7.95 14.14 18.96
CA GLU A 62 -7.78 15.55 18.60
C GLU A 62 -6.32 16.00 18.70
N THR A 63 -5.60 15.53 19.72
CA THR A 63 -4.15 15.77 19.87
C THR A 63 -3.39 15.06 18.78
N VAL A 64 -3.73 13.80 18.51
CA VAL A 64 -3.11 13.01 17.42
C VAL A 64 -3.32 13.67 16.06
N ALA A 65 -4.51 14.20 15.78
CA ALA A 65 -4.80 14.90 14.53
C ALA A 65 -3.89 16.12 14.33
N LYS A 66 -3.70 16.93 15.38
CA LYS A 66 -2.83 18.11 15.36
C LYS A 66 -1.37 17.71 15.16
N SER A 67 -0.88 16.76 15.94
CA SER A 67 0.50 16.25 15.83
C SER A 67 0.76 15.63 14.47
N LEU A 68 -0.18 14.85 13.94
CA LEU A 68 -0.06 14.22 12.62
C LEU A 68 0.00 15.25 11.49
N LYS A 69 -0.87 16.27 11.52
CA LYS A 69 -0.84 17.35 10.53
C LYS A 69 0.50 18.10 10.56
N MET A 70 0.97 18.46 11.75
CA MET A 70 2.27 19.10 11.92
C MET A 70 3.44 18.23 11.44
N ALA A 71 3.39 16.93 11.74
CA ALA A 71 4.37 15.96 11.28
C ALA A 71 4.41 15.86 9.74
N LEU A 72 3.24 15.89 9.09
CA LEU A 72 3.12 15.91 7.64
C LEU A 72 3.80 17.16 7.06
N GLU A 73 3.47 18.35 7.56
CA GLU A 73 4.09 19.61 7.11
C GLU A 73 5.63 19.53 7.21
N ARG A 74 6.16 19.00 8.32
CA ARG A 74 7.61 18.84 8.55
C ARG A 74 8.25 17.81 7.62
N VAL A 75 7.67 16.60 7.52
CA VAL A 75 8.27 15.51 6.75
C VAL A 75 8.23 15.79 5.24
N LEU A 76 7.21 16.52 4.77
CA LEU A 76 7.08 16.91 3.36
C LEU A 76 8.20 17.84 2.87
N VAL A 77 9.01 18.43 3.76
CA VAL A 77 10.23 19.16 3.34
C VAL A 77 11.26 18.21 2.71
N ARG A 78 11.35 16.96 3.18
CA ARG A 78 12.23 15.92 2.62
C ARG A 78 11.53 14.96 1.68
N TYR A 79 10.20 14.93 1.71
CA TYR A 79 9.34 14.10 0.88
C TYR A 79 8.42 14.96 0.01
N ASP A 80 8.97 16.03 -0.58
CA ASP A 80 8.26 17.02 -1.39
C ASP A 80 7.46 16.39 -2.55
N PHE A 81 7.99 15.32 -3.14
CA PHE A 81 7.31 14.54 -4.17
C PHE A 81 5.96 13.93 -3.74
N LEU A 82 5.72 13.71 -2.44
CA LEU A 82 4.42 13.25 -1.93
C LEU A 82 3.33 14.33 -2.01
N ALA A 83 3.75 15.61 -2.03
CA ALA A 83 2.87 16.77 -2.21
C ALA A 83 2.78 17.21 -3.67
N GLY A 84 3.38 16.48 -4.60
CA GLY A 84 3.36 16.79 -6.03
C GLY A 84 2.13 16.25 -6.77
N ARG A 85 2.13 16.42 -8.09
CA ARG A 85 1.12 15.89 -9.02
C ARG A 85 1.76 15.18 -10.19
N PHE A 86 1.01 14.33 -10.88
CA PHE A 86 1.52 13.68 -12.09
C PHE A 86 1.76 14.71 -13.20
N LYS A 87 2.86 14.53 -13.93
CA LYS A 87 3.21 15.35 -15.10
C LYS A 87 3.74 14.47 -16.20
N LEU A 88 3.19 14.63 -17.40
CA LEU A 88 3.73 13.97 -18.58
C LEU A 88 4.83 14.85 -19.17
N ASN A 89 6.05 14.32 -19.25
CA ASN A 89 7.12 14.97 -19.98
C ASN A 89 6.89 14.75 -21.49
N LEU A 90 6.51 15.80 -22.21
CA LEU A 90 6.17 15.71 -23.64
C LEU A 90 7.39 15.39 -24.53
N GLN A 91 8.60 15.71 -24.08
CA GLN A 91 9.83 15.44 -24.85
C GLN A 91 10.24 13.97 -24.74
N SER A 92 10.22 13.42 -23.52
CA SER A 92 10.62 12.03 -23.27
C SER A 92 9.45 11.03 -23.37
N GLY A 93 8.21 11.52 -23.34
CA GLY A 93 7.00 10.70 -23.24
C GLY A 93 6.84 9.97 -21.90
N ARG A 94 7.64 10.32 -20.89
CA ARG A 94 7.68 9.65 -19.58
C ARG A 94 6.77 10.37 -18.58
N LEU A 95 6.19 9.58 -17.67
CA LEU A 95 5.51 10.11 -16.50
C LEU A 95 6.54 10.53 -15.45
N GLU A 96 6.34 11.70 -14.87
CA GLU A 96 7.14 12.31 -13.81
C GLU A 96 6.20 12.83 -12.71
N ILE A 97 6.77 13.21 -11.56
CA ILE A 97 6.05 13.96 -10.53
C ILE A 97 6.48 15.43 -10.61
N ASP A 98 5.52 16.33 -10.74
CA ASP A 98 5.74 17.77 -10.56
C ASP A 98 5.73 18.06 -9.06
N CYS A 99 6.91 18.29 -8.47
CA CYS A 99 7.05 18.71 -7.07
C CYS A 99 6.64 20.18 -6.92
N ASN A 100 5.35 20.46 -7.09
CA ASN A 100 4.78 21.81 -7.11
C ASN A 100 4.13 22.24 -5.78
N SER A 101 4.35 21.46 -4.71
CA SER A 101 3.77 21.71 -3.38
C SER A 101 2.25 21.88 -3.38
N ALA A 102 1.53 21.25 -4.32
CA ALA A 102 0.06 21.23 -4.35
C ALA A 102 -0.56 20.51 -3.12
N GLY A 103 0.26 19.80 -2.35
CA GLY A 103 -0.08 19.28 -1.04
C GLY A 103 -0.51 17.82 -1.05
N MET A 104 -0.30 17.18 0.09
CA MET A 104 -0.73 15.83 0.42
C MET A 104 -2.12 15.86 1.07
N GLY A 105 -2.97 14.85 0.84
CA GLY A 105 -4.30 14.82 1.46
C GLY A 105 -4.23 14.53 2.96
N PHE A 106 -4.98 15.30 3.76
CA PHE A 106 -5.15 15.10 5.20
C PHE A 106 -6.62 15.14 5.56
N VAL A 107 -7.08 14.05 6.18
CA VAL A 107 -8.48 13.76 6.44
C VAL A 107 -8.67 13.44 7.91
N VAL A 108 -9.69 14.01 8.53
CA VAL A 108 -10.14 13.64 9.88
C VAL A 108 -11.57 13.16 9.80
N ALA A 109 -11.83 11.97 10.33
CA ALA A 109 -13.13 11.33 10.35
C ALA A 109 -13.43 10.72 11.71
N THR A 110 -14.70 10.46 11.97
CA THR A 110 -15.18 9.72 13.14
C THR A 110 -16.01 8.51 12.72
N SER A 111 -16.07 7.52 13.58
CA SER A 111 -16.93 6.35 13.47
C SER A 111 -17.67 6.12 14.78
N GLU A 112 -18.95 5.78 14.68
CA GLU A 112 -19.75 5.36 15.84
C GLU A 112 -19.44 3.93 16.30
N CYS A 113 -18.67 3.18 15.50
CA CYS A 113 -18.21 1.84 15.85
C CYS A 113 -17.14 1.88 16.96
N LEU A 114 -17.01 0.77 17.69
CA LEU A 114 -15.88 0.52 18.58
C LEU A 114 -14.72 -0.07 17.77
N LEU A 115 -13.49 0.26 18.15
CA LEU A 115 -12.32 -0.28 17.45
C LEU A 115 -12.28 -1.82 17.51
N ASP A 116 -12.71 -2.42 18.61
CA ASP A 116 -12.75 -3.87 18.76
C ASP A 116 -13.86 -4.54 17.92
N GLU A 117 -14.88 -3.80 17.47
CA GLU A 117 -15.92 -4.32 16.56
C GLU A 117 -15.41 -4.50 15.13
N LEU A 118 -14.27 -3.89 14.78
CA LEU A 118 -13.66 -4.05 13.45
C LEU A 118 -13.15 -5.47 13.21
N GLY A 119 -13.00 -6.24 14.29
CA GLY A 119 -12.52 -7.62 14.28
C GLY A 119 -11.00 -7.73 14.34
N ASP A 120 -10.51 -8.94 14.14
CA ASP A 120 -9.08 -9.22 14.10
C ASP A 120 -8.49 -8.75 12.76
N PHE A 121 -7.58 -7.78 12.81
CA PHE A 121 -6.88 -7.22 11.64
C PHE A 121 -6.03 -8.26 10.89
N ALA A 122 -5.74 -9.43 11.48
CA ALA A 122 -5.14 -10.57 10.78
C ALA A 122 -6.08 -11.17 9.73
N TYR A 123 -7.38 -10.86 9.81
CA TYR A 123 -8.38 -11.19 8.80
C TYR A 123 -8.76 -9.95 8.01
N PRO A 124 -8.82 -10.07 6.68
CA PRO A 124 -9.17 -8.95 5.83
C PRO A 124 -10.66 -8.63 5.92
N ASN A 125 -10.93 -7.35 6.12
CA ASN A 125 -12.27 -6.80 6.07
C ASN A 125 -12.35 -5.77 4.94
N LEU A 126 -13.35 -5.89 4.07
CA LEU A 126 -13.57 -4.92 2.99
C LEU A 126 -13.85 -3.50 3.52
N GLY A 127 -14.43 -3.39 4.72
CA GLY A 127 -14.64 -2.12 5.41
C GLY A 127 -13.33 -1.36 5.70
N PHE A 128 -12.20 -2.05 5.86
CA PHE A 128 -10.91 -1.39 6.16
C PHE A 128 -10.43 -0.45 5.05
N ARG A 129 -10.94 -0.60 3.82
CA ARG A 129 -10.66 0.36 2.74
C ARG A 129 -11.19 1.76 3.03
N GLN A 130 -12.22 1.88 3.88
CA GLN A 130 -12.77 3.16 4.29
C GLN A 130 -11.83 3.91 5.25
N LEU A 131 -10.90 3.21 5.91
CA LEU A 131 -9.93 3.82 6.82
C LEU A 131 -8.79 4.54 6.10
N ALA A 132 -8.59 4.28 4.81
CA ALA A 132 -7.53 4.88 3.99
C ALA A 132 -8.09 5.30 2.63
N ILE A 133 -8.83 6.41 2.60
CA ILE A 133 -9.35 6.95 1.33
C ILE A 133 -8.21 7.45 0.44
N ARG A 134 -8.45 7.42 -0.87
CA ARG A 134 -7.48 7.78 -1.91
C ARG A 134 -7.77 9.12 -2.58
N THR A 135 -8.97 9.64 -2.42
CA THR A 135 -9.45 10.87 -3.08
C THR A 135 -10.12 11.77 -2.06
N LEU A 136 -10.06 13.07 -2.33
CA LEU A 136 -10.74 14.10 -1.55
C LEU A 136 -11.93 14.61 -2.36
N ASP A 137 -13.14 14.31 -1.89
CA ASP A 137 -14.39 14.64 -2.60
C ASP A 137 -14.68 16.15 -2.64
N ASN A 138 -14.03 16.93 -1.78
CA ASN A 138 -14.17 18.39 -1.73
C ASN A 138 -13.27 19.14 -2.72
N LEU A 139 -12.42 18.44 -3.47
CA LEU A 139 -11.64 19.05 -4.54
C LEU A 139 -12.49 19.19 -5.81
N GLY A 140 -12.45 20.37 -6.43
CA GLY A 140 -13.13 20.60 -7.70
C GLY A 140 -12.56 19.76 -8.84
N PRO A 141 -13.29 19.59 -9.95
CA PRO A 141 -12.88 18.74 -11.07
C PRO A 141 -11.60 19.23 -11.77
N GLU A 142 -11.27 20.51 -11.63
CA GLU A 142 -10.06 21.16 -12.17
C GLU A 142 -8.81 20.90 -11.32
N VAL A 143 -8.97 20.40 -10.09
CA VAL A 143 -7.86 20.18 -9.16
C VAL A 143 -7.47 18.71 -9.19
N ASP A 144 -6.22 18.45 -9.58
CA ASP A 144 -5.67 17.10 -9.55
C ASP A 144 -5.70 16.53 -8.12
N GLN A 145 -6.15 15.28 -8.01
CA GLN A 145 -6.18 14.55 -6.75
C GLN A 145 -4.75 14.35 -6.20
N PRO A 146 -4.58 14.38 -4.87
CA PRO A 146 -3.29 14.12 -4.25
C PRO A 146 -2.83 12.69 -4.54
N LEU A 147 -1.52 12.50 -4.69
CA LEU A 147 -0.92 11.18 -4.91
C LEU A 147 -0.77 10.36 -3.63
N CYS A 148 -0.93 11.02 -2.48
CA CYS A 148 -0.85 10.43 -1.15
C CYS A 148 -1.88 11.10 -0.23
N VAL A 149 -2.61 10.31 0.55
CA VAL A 149 -3.63 10.76 1.49
C VAL A 149 -3.43 10.06 2.82
N THR A 150 -3.43 10.84 3.90
CA THR A 150 -3.49 10.33 5.26
C THR A 150 -4.85 10.65 5.88
N GLN A 151 -5.43 9.67 6.56
CA GLN A 151 -6.71 9.79 7.24
C GLN A 151 -6.59 9.37 8.70
N LEU A 152 -6.98 10.24 9.62
CA LEU A 152 -7.24 9.87 11.00
C LEU A 152 -8.73 9.55 11.17
N THR A 153 -9.04 8.36 11.65
CA THR A 153 -10.40 7.93 11.99
C THR A 153 -10.51 7.65 13.47
N SER A 154 -11.30 8.44 14.19
CA SER A 154 -11.53 8.27 15.63
C SER A 154 -12.76 7.38 15.88
N PHE A 155 -12.70 6.49 16.87
CA PHE A 155 -13.77 5.56 17.22
C PHE A 155 -14.41 5.92 18.56
N LYS A 156 -15.66 5.46 18.78
CA LYS A 156 -16.43 5.75 20.00
C LYS A 156 -15.72 5.35 21.30
N CYS A 157 -14.85 4.34 21.25
CA CYS A 157 -14.04 3.89 22.38
C CYS A 157 -12.87 4.81 22.77
N GLY A 158 -12.61 5.89 22.02
CA GLY A 158 -11.44 6.77 22.20
C GLY A 158 -10.17 6.30 21.48
N GLY A 159 -10.18 5.08 20.91
CA GLY A 159 -9.14 4.62 19.98
C GLY A 159 -9.26 5.27 18.60
N PHE A 160 -8.23 5.10 17.77
CA PHE A 160 -8.18 5.68 16.43
C PHE A 160 -7.43 4.78 15.43
N SER A 161 -7.62 5.03 14.14
CA SER A 161 -6.84 4.48 13.04
C SER A 161 -6.20 5.61 12.23
N ILE A 162 -4.94 5.43 11.86
CA ILE A 162 -4.23 6.25 10.88
C ILE A 162 -4.12 5.44 9.59
N GLY A 163 -4.90 5.83 8.60
CA GLY A 163 -4.83 5.32 7.24
C GLY A 163 -3.85 6.12 6.38
N LEU A 164 -3.15 5.43 5.50
CA LEU A 164 -2.31 5.97 4.45
C LEU A 164 -2.72 5.33 3.12
N SER A 165 -3.10 6.12 2.14
CA SER A 165 -3.27 5.69 0.76
C SER A 165 -2.24 6.39 -0.09
N THR A 166 -1.29 5.64 -0.65
CA THR A 166 -0.22 6.19 -1.48
C THR A 166 -0.25 5.55 -2.86
N ASN A 167 -0.09 6.35 -3.91
CA ASN A 167 0.21 5.80 -5.22
C ASN A 167 1.57 5.10 -5.17
N HIS A 168 1.64 3.84 -5.62
CA HIS A 168 2.81 2.99 -5.48
C HIS A 168 4.00 3.46 -6.35
N VAL A 169 3.79 4.40 -7.29
CA VAL A 169 4.89 5.11 -7.96
C VAL A 169 5.78 5.86 -6.96
N LEU A 170 5.22 6.30 -5.82
CA LEU A 170 5.91 7.15 -4.86
C LEU A 170 6.77 6.34 -3.91
N LEU A 171 6.27 5.20 -3.41
CA LEU A 171 6.93 4.43 -2.36
C LEU A 171 6.69 2.93 -2.60
N ASP A 172 7.75 2.15 -2.45
CA ASP A 172 7.66 0.70 -2.24
C ASP A 172 7.42 0.36 -0.77
N GLY A 173 7.33 -0.93 -0.43
CA GLY A 173 7.06 -1.34 0.96
C GLY A 173 8.13 -0.88 1.96
N VAL A 174 9.40 -0.84 1.56
CA VAL A 174 10.51 -0.43 2.45
C VAL A 174 10.52 1.08 2.64
N SER A 175 10.41 1.84 1.56
CA SER A 175 10.35 3.30 1.60
C SER A 175 9.07 3.82 2.26
N ALA A 176 7.94 3.11 2.15
CA ALA A 176 6.73 3.38 2.90
C ALA A 176 6.93 3.17 4.41
N GLN A 177 7.60 2.10 4.82
CA GLN A 177 7.97 1.90 6.23
C GLN A 177 8.87 3.03 6.73
N ASN A 178 9.93 3.36 6.00
CA ASN A 178 10.84 4.45 6.36
C ASN A 178 10.10 5.80 6.45
N PHE A 179 9.15 6.05 5.55
CA PHE A 179 8.29 7.24 5.60
C PHE A 179 7.44 7.27 6.88
N ILE A 180 6.83 6.15 7.28
CA ILE A 180 6.03 6.07 8.51
C ILE A 180 6.88 6.30 9.76
N GLU A 181 8.08 5.72 9.80
CA GLU A 181 9.03 5.94 10.91
C GLU A 181 9.45 7.42 10.99
N ASN A 182 9.77 8.02 9.84
CA ASN A 182 10.07 9.44 9.76
C ASN A 182 8.89 10.32 10.16
N LEU A 183 7.68 10.03 9.68
CA LEU A 183 6.46 10.74 10.06
C LEU A 183 6.24 10.66 11.58
N ALA A 184 6.44 9.48 12.18
CA ALA A 184 6.32 9.29 13.63
C ALA A 184 7.35 10.13 14.39
N THR A 185 8.61 10.23 13.93
CA THR A 185 9.59 11.12 14.58
C THR A 185 9.18 12.58 14.50
N GLN A 186 8.64 13.02 13.35
CA GLN A 186 8.27 14.42 13.12
C GLN A 186 6.99 14.85 13.86
N ALA A 187 6.25 13.91 14.45
CA ALA A 187 5.12 14.19 15.33
C ALA A 187 5.52 14.75 16.70
N PHE A 188 6.81 14.69 17.04
CA PHE A 188 7.37 15.25 18.26
C PHE A 188 8.35 16.39 17.92
N ASP A 189 8.41 17.39 18.80
CA ASP A 189 9.30 18.53 18.60
C ASP A 189 10.78 18.15 18.71
N ASP A 190 11.61 18.86 17.94
CA ASP A 190 13.08 18.76 17.93
C ASP A 190 13.65 17.36 17.67
N LYS A 191 12.91 16.49 17.00
CA LYS A 191 13.40 15.18 16.56
C LYS A 191 13.94 15.23 15.11
N PRO A 192 15.15 14.72 14.86
CA PRO A 192 15.60 14.50 13.48
C PRO A 192 14.76 13.38 12.84
N LEU A 193 14.85 13.26 11.51
CA LEU A 193 14.34 12.08 10.81
C LEU A 193 15.05 10.82 11.33
N ALA A 194 14.30 9.74 11.53
CA ALA A 194 14.85 8.43 11.87
C ALA A 194 15.81 7.94 10.78
N ILE A 195 15.43 8.15 9.52
CA ILE A 195 16.16 7.69 8.34
C ILE A 195 16.20 8.85 7.33
N PHE A 196 17.39 9.25 6.89
CA PHE A 196 17.50 10.24 5.82
C PHE A 196 17.22 9.58 4.46
N PRO A 197 16.18 10.00 3.72
CA PRO A 197 15.85 9.39 2.44
C PRO A 197 16.84 9.83 1.35
N CYS A 198 17.25 8.89 0.48
CA CYS A 198 17.90 9.20 -0.78
C CYS A 198 16.83 9.30 -1.87
N ASN A 199 16.59 10.51 -2.37
CA ASN A 199 15.54 10.78 -3.34
C ASN A 199 16.04 10.78 -4.80
N ASP A 200 17.33 10.50 -5.04
CA ASP A 200 17.88 10.43 -6.39
C ASP A 200 17.48 9.10 -7.07
N ARG A 201 16.39 9.15 -7.84
CA ARG A 201 15.92 8.00 -8.61
C ARG A 201 16.71 7.75 -9.89
N HIS A 202 17.63 8.63 -10.28
CA HIS A 202 18.50 8.37 -11.42
C HIS A 202 19.48 7.21 -11.14
N LEU A 203 19.72 6.88 -9.87
CA LEU A 203 20.41 5.65 -9.48
C LEU A 203 19.76 4.36 -10.02
N LEU A 204 18.47 4.42 -10.35
CA LEU A 204 17.69 3.34 -10.97
C LEU A 204 17.29 3.65 -12.42
N ALA A 205 17.93 4.63 -13.06
CA ALA A 205 17.72 4.92 -14.47
C ALA A 205 18.18 3.74 -15.33
N ALA A 206 17.49 3.53 -16.45
CA ALA A 206 17.95 2.57 -17.44
C ALA A 206 19.26 3.02 -18.08
N ARG A 207 20.08 2.05 -18.49
CA ARG A 207 21.30 2.29 -19.26
C ARG A 207 20.99 3.03 -20.56
N SER A 208 21.89 3.93 -20.94
CA SER A 208 21.89 4.61 -22.24
C SER A 208 23.25 4.38 -22.92
N PRO A 209 23.32 3.61 -24.03
CA PRO A 209 22.19 2.93 -24.69
C PRO A 209 21.64 1.74 -23.88
N PRO A 210 20.39 1.30 -24.15
CA PRO A 210 19.83 0.10 -23.53
C PRO A 210 20.69 -1.14 -23.85
N HIS A 211 20.91 -1.99 -22.85
CA HIS A 211 21.58 -3.28 -23.01
C HIS A 211 20.65 -4.36 -22.48
N VAL A 212 20.02 -5.12 -23.38
CA VAL A 212 19.04 -6.17 -23.05
C VAL A 212 19.71 -7.53 -23.27
N GLU A 213 19.98 -8.24 -22.18
CA GLU A 213 20.71 -9.51 -22.20
C GLU A 213 19.81 -10.72 -22.51
N PHE A 214 18.52 -10.62 -22.23
CA PHE A 214 17.56 -11.70 -22.44
C PHE A 214 16.19 -11.18 -22.88
N PRO A 215 15.39 -12.00 -23.58
CA PRO A 215 14.03 -11.62 -23.95
C PRO A 215 13.17 -11.40 -22.72
N HIS A 216 12.40 -10.31 -22.73
CA HIS A 216 11.41 -10.00 -21.70
C HIS A 216 9.98 -10.11 -22.25
N PRO A 217 9.41 -11.32 -22.38
CA PRO A 217 8.04 -11.52 -22.89
C PRO A 217 6.99 -10.72 -22.11
N GLU A 218 7.22 -10.51 -20.81
CA GLU A 218 6.36 -9.73 -19.92
C GLU A 218 6.19 -8.25 -20.31
N PHE A 219 7.15 -7.71 -21.09
CA PHE A 219 7.14 -6.32 -21.53
C PHE A 219 6.67 -6.11 -22.98
N PHE A 220 6.31 -7.19 -23.69
CA PHE A 220 5.75 -7.06 -25.03
C PHE A 220 4.38 -6.39 -24.98
N LYS A 221 4.30 -5.17 -25.49
CA LYS A 221 3.04 -4.46 -25.70
C LYS A 221 2.47 -4.87 -27.06
N THR A 222 1.37 -5.64 -27.08
CA THR A 222 0.53 -5.71 -28.28
C THR A 222 -0.02 -4.30 -28.55
N ARG A 223 0.07 -3.84 -29.80
CA ARG A 223 -0.40 -2.51 -30.23
C ARG A 223 -1.91 -2.41 -30.01
N SER A 224 -2.34 -1.99 -28.83
CA SER A 224 -3.68 -1.46 -28.60
C SER A 224 -3.56 0.05 -28.34
N PRO A 225 -4.50 0.88 -28.85
CA PRO A 225 -4.45 2.32 -28.62
C PRO A 225 -4.62 2.59 -27.12
N ARG A 226 -3.56 3.11 -26.47
CA ARG A 226 -3.60 3.51 -25.06
C ARG A 226 -4.51 4.73 -24.91
N ARG A 227 -5.68 4.57 -24.30
CA ARG A 227 -6.36 5.66 -23.60
C ARG A 227 -5.63 5.85 -22.27
N PHE A 228 -5.01 7.01 -22.06
CA PHE A 228 -4.59 7.43 -20.74
C PHE A 228 -5.86 7.64 -19.91
N GLY A 229 -6.08 6.75 -18.97
CA GLY A 229 -7.25 6.73 -18.11
C GLY A 229 -7.20 5.44 -17.31
N ALA A 230 -7.41 5.54 -15.99
CA ALA A 230 -7.37 4.41 -15.07
C ALA A 230 -8.10 3.21 -15.70
N SER A 231 -7.33 2.18 -16.07
CA SER A 231 -7.92 0.90 -16.43
C SER A 231 -8.58 0.37 -15.16
N SER A 232 -9.85 0.71 -14.98
CA SER A 232 -10.73 0.03 -14.05
C SER A 232 -10.74 -1.42 -14.50
N VAL A 233 -9.86 -2.22 -13.90
CA VAL A 233 -10.04 -3.66 -13.88
C VAL A 233 -11.40 -3.84 -13.25
N ARG A 234 -12.43 -4.06 -14.07
CA ARG A 234 -13.70 -4.60 -13.59
C ARG A 234 -13.33 -5.92 -12.96
N LEU A 235 -13.06 -5.90 -11.65
CA LEU A 235 -13.10 -7.10 -10.84
C LEU A 235 -14.52 -7.62 -11.03
N ARG A 236 -14.70 -8.59 -11.94
CA ARG A 236 -15.79 -9.55 -11.80
C ARG A 236 -15.75 -9.90 -10.32
N LYS A 237 -16.89 -9.76 -9.62
CA LYS A 237 -17.08 -10.22 -8.24
C LYS A 237 -16.80 -11.74 -8.21
N ARG A 238 -15.53 -12.10 -8.26
CA ARG A 238 -15.02 -13.42 -7.91
C ARG A 238 -14.96 -13.36 -6.40
N GLY A 239 -15.66 -14.27 -5.72
CA GLY A 239 -15.52 -14.42 -4.29
C GLY A 239 -14.03 -14.54 -3.97
N VAL A 240 -13.46 -13.52 -3.35
CA VAL A 240 -12.06 -13.53 -2.93
C VAL A 240 -12.08 -14.23 -1.58
N GLY A 241 -11.73 -15.51 -1.58
CA GLY A 241 -11.39 -16.21 -0.35
C GLY A 241 -10.01 -15.73 0.08
N ILE A 242 -9.92 -15.16 1.28
CA ILE A 242 -8.65 -14.75 1.85
C ILE A 242 -8.35 -15.67 3.03
N TYR A 243 -7.13 -16.16 3.08
CA TYR A 243 -6.69 -17.18 4.00
C TYR A 243 -5.54 -16.62 4.83
N SER A 244 -5.71 -16.62 6.15
CA SER A 244 -4.60 -16.39 7.06
C SER A 244 -3.86 -17.72 7.28
N LEU A 245 -2.57 -17.74 6.95
CA LEU A 245 -1.69 -18.87 7.26
C LEU A 245 -0.93 -18.51 8.52
N GLN A 246 -1.36 -19.05 9.66
CA GLN A 246 -0.61 -18.87 10.90
C GLN A 246 0.76 -19.55 10.76
N PRO A 247 1.86 -18.81 10.96
CA PRO A 247 3.18 -19.38 10.81
C PRO A 247 3.49 -20.31 11.98
N ASN A 248 3.35 -21.62 11.76
CA ASN A 248 3.95 -22.59 12.67
C ASN A 248 5.42 -22.73 12.31
N LEU A 249 6.26 -21.86 12.91
CA LEU A 249 7.70 -21.79 12.66
C LEU A 249 8.39 -23.16 12.74
N ARG A 250 7.96 -24.03 13.68
CA ARG A 250 8.48 -25.40 13.82
C ARG A 250 8.20 -26.25 12.59
N ARG A 251 7.00 -26.12 12.00
CA ARG A 251 6.60 -26.84 10.79
C ARG A 251 7.38 -26.36 9.56
N TYR A 252 7.63 -25.05 9.44
CA TYR A 252 8.45 -24.52 8.35
C TYR A 252 9.93 -24.89 8.47
N GLN A 253 10.47 -24.93 9.70
CA GLN A 253 11.80 -25.46 9.96
C GLN A 253 11.89 -26.95 9.62
N LEU A 254 10.86 -27.74 9.93
CA LEU A 254 10.77 -29.15 9.55
C LEU A 254 10.78 -29.33 8.02
N PHE A 255 9.95 -28.57 7.29
CA PHE A 255 9.95 -28.59 5.82
C PHE A 255 11.30 -28.18 5.24
N LYS A 256 11.94 -27.16 5.81
CA LYS A 256 13.30 -26.76 5.44
C LYS A 256 14.32 -27.87 5.69
N GLY A 257 14.16 -28.67 6.74
CA GLY A 257 14.97 -29.86 7.01
C GLY A 257 14.73 -30.99 6.00
N GLN A 258 13.46 -31.26 5.66
CA GLN A 258 13.06 -32.27 4.68
C GLN A 258 13.56 -31.94 3.27
N SER A 259 13.51 -30.66 2.85
CA SER A 259 14.04 -30.22 1.55
C SER A 259 15.56 -30.33 1.42
N LYS A 260 16.30 -30.40 2.53
CA LYS A 260 17.75 -30.64 2.52
C LYS A 260 18.10 -32.13 2.34
N GLY A 261 17.19 -33.05 2.66
CA GLY A 261 17.41 -34.49 2.55
C GLY A 261 17.43 -34.98 1.10
N GLU A 262 16.73 -34.32 0.19
CA GLU A 262 16.59 -34.71 -1.22
C GLU A 262 17.61 -34.03 -2.17
N TYR A 263 18.24 -32.93 -1.75
CA TYR A 263 19.26 -32.22 -2.55
C TYR A 263 20.52 -31.98 -1.69
N ARG A 264 21.56 -32.81 -1.90
CA ARG A 264 22.90 -32.64 -1.32
C ARG A 264 23.67 -31.48 -2.01
N SER A 265 23.10 -30.28 -2.06
CA SER A 265 23.85 -29.07 -2.43
C SER A 265 24.16 -28.26 -1.18
N THR A 266 25.44 -28.15 -0.85
CA THR A 266 25.95 -27.72 0.46
C THR A 266 26.01 -26.20 0.66
N THR A 267 25.56 -25.37 -0.30
CA THR A 267 25.76 -23.91 -0.26
C THR A 267 24.51 -23.05 -0.24
N THR A 268 23.32 -23.56 -0.58
CA THR A 268 22.12 -22.70 -0.71
C THR A 268 21.24 -22.73 0.54
N LYS A 269 21.15 -21.60 1.26
CA LYS A 269 20.26 -21.45 2.42
C LYS A 269 18.81 -21.25 1.95
N ILE A 270 17.95 -22.24 2.19
CA ILE A 270 16.50 -22.15 1.95
C ILE A 270 15.86 -21.15 2.93
N THR A 271 15.11 -20.16 2.43
CA THR A 271 14.44 -19.14 3.26
C THR A 271 13.01 -19.55 3.63
N VAL A 272 12.46 -18.97 4.70
CA VAL A 272 11.05 -19.17 5.07
C VAL A 272 10.12 -18.67 3.96
N LEU A 273 10.44 -17.53 3.34
CA LEU A 273 9.70 -16.99 2.21
C LEU A 273 9.61 -18.00 1.06
N SER A 274 10.72 -18.63 0.69
CA SER A 274 10.75 -19.65 -0.38
C SER A 274 9.86 -20.85 -0.05
N VAL A 275 9.93 -21.36 1.20
CA VAL A 275 9.11 -22.50 1.64
C VAL A 275 7.63 -22.16 1.62
N VAL A 276 7.25 -21.01 2.19
CA VAL A 276 5.86 -20.57 2.24
C VAL A 276 5.30 -20.31 0.84
N ALA A 277 6.07 -19.62 -0.02
CA ALA A 277 5.66 -19.36 -1.40
C ALA A 277 5.45 -20.66 -2.20
N ALA A 278 6.36 -21.62 -2.08
CA ALA A 278 6.25 -22.92 -2.74
C ALA A 278 5.02 -23.71 -2.25
N LEU A 279 4.76 -23.72 -0.94
CA LEU A 279 3.59 -24.36 -0.36
C LEU A 279 2.29 -23.70 -0.85
N ILE A 280 2.20 -22.37 -0.83
CA ILE A 280 1.04 -21.63 -1.34
C ILE A 280 0.83 -21.94 -2.83
N TRP A 281 1.89 -21.97 -3.63
CA TRP A 281 1.80 -22.30 -5.05
C TRP A 281 1.27 -23.71 -5.26
N ARG A 282 1.82 -24.71 -4.55
CA ARG A 282 1.35 -26.09 -4.61
C ARG A 282 -0.12 -26.23 -4.22
N CYS A 283 -0.53 -25.61 -3.11
CA CYS A 283 -1.93 -25.59 -2.67
C CYS A 283 -2.85 -24.98 -3.75
N LYS A 284 -2.43 -23.87 -4.38
CA LYS A 284 -3.21 -23.19 -5.41
C LYS A 284 -3.31 -24.01 -6.71
N ALA A 285 -2.24 -24.70 -7.10
CA ALA A 285 -2.24 -25.59 -8.25
C ALA A 285 -3.20 -26.77 -8.05
N LEU A 286 -3.10 -27.45 -6.89
CA LEU A 286 -3.96 -28.59 -6.54
C LEU A 286 -5.43 -28.18 -6.37
N GLY A 287 -5.71 -27.03 -5.75
CA GLY A 287 -7.07 -26.53 -5.58
C GLY A 287 -7.79 -26.21 -6.90
N LYS A 288 -7.06 -25.88 -7.97
CA LYS A 288 -7.63 -25.72 -9.31
C LYS A 288 -7.98 -27.05 -9.96
N LEU A 289 -7.15 -28.07 -9.79
CA LEU A 289 -7.38 -29.43 -10.34
C LEU A 289 -8.65 -30.07 -9.74
N TYR A 290 -8.85 -29.93 -8.44
CA TYR A 290 -10.07 -30.41 -7.76
C TYR A 290 -11.37 -29.79 -8.31
N ARG A 291 -11.36 -28.50 -8.68
CA ARG A 291 -12.53 -27.84 -9.27
C ARG A 291 -12.82 -28.28 -10.71
N VAL A 292 -11.80 -28.68 -11.46
CA VAL A 292 -11.98 -29.20 -12.83
C VAL A 292 -12.58 -30.61 -12.78
N GLN A 293 -12.08 -31.47 -11.89
CA GLN A 293 -12.61 -32.82 -11.71
C GLN A 293 -14.07 -32.81 -11.22
N GLN A 294 -14.43 -31.95 -10.25
CA GLN A 294 -15.82 -31.82 -9.80
C GLN A 294 -16.75 -31.34 -10.92
N ARG A 295 -16.32 -30.40 -11.78
CA ARG A 295 -17.16 -29.93 -12.90
C ARG A 295 -17.37 -31.00 -13.96
N GLN A 296 -16.38 -31.85 -14.21
CA GLN A 296 -16.49 -32.97 -15.14
C GLN A 296 -17.47 -34.04 -14.61
N SER A 297 -17.44 -34.35 -13.31
CA SER A 297 -18.37 -35.30 -12.69
C SER A 297 -19.84 -34.82 -12.66
N PHE A 298 -20.09 -33.51 -12.70
CA PHE A 298 -21.44 -32.94 -12.79
C PHE A 298 -22.01 -32.88 -14.22
N HIS A 299 -21.18 -33.09 -15.26
CA HIS A 299 -21.65 -33.14 -16.66
C HIS A 299 -21.82 -34.58 -17.18
N SER A 300 -21.46 -35.57 -16.36
CA SER A 300 -21.58 -37.00 -16.65
C SER A 300 -22.64 -37.70 -15.78
N ALA A 301 -23.56 -36.94 -15.19
CA ALA A 301 -24.72 -37.41 -14.44
C ALA A 301 -26.00 -36.83 -15.04
#